data_AF-A0A1V5XCU8-F1
#
_entry.id   AF-A0A1V5XCU8-F1
#
_cell.length_a   1.000
_cell.length_b   1.000
_cell.length_c   1.000
_cell.angle_alpha   90.00
_cell.angle_beta   90.00
_cell.angle_gamma   90.00
#
_symmetry.space_group_name_H-M   'P 1'
#
loop_
_entity.id
_entity.type
_entity.pdbx_description
1 polymer ?
#
loop_
_entity_poly.entity_id
_entity_poly.type
_entity_poly.pdbx_seq_one_letter_code
_entity_poly.pdbx_strand_id
1 'polypeptide(L)'
;MVNYQKQLALLYFKTSGNEYDLLELMQLLGLRQNQLDLILSELKKDGFICISNYEITITEKGILHLAANNVSSNADDGIQYPLKNIVSENLMPLNEPYVPKKFLTKI
;
A
#
# COMPACT_ATOMS: atom_id res chain seq x y z
N MET A 1 2.71 -2.06 13.56
CA MET A 1 1.73 -1.69 12.51
C MET A 1 1.96 -0.28 11.95
N VAL A 2 2.12 0.75 12.80
CA VAL A 2 2.31 2.17 12.37
C VAL A 2 3.44 2.38 11.35
N ASN A 3 4.50 1.58 11.42
CA ASN A 3 5.68 1.75 10.55
C ASN A 3 5.41 1.47 9.06
N TYR A 4 4.49 0.54 8.75
CA TYR A 4 4.14 0.20 7.36
C TYR A 4 3.35 1.32 6.68
N GLN A 5 2.38 1.91 7.38
CA GLN A 5 1.58 3.03 6.86
C GLN A 5 2.44 4.27 6.59
N LYS A 6 3.45 4.52 7.44
CA LYS A 6 4.45 5.57 7.19
C LYS A 6 5.25 5.33 5.92
N GLN A 7 5.70 4.10 5.71
CA GLN A 7 6.46 3.72 4.51
C GLN A 7 5.62 3.86 3.24
N LEU A 8 4.35 3.45 3.28
CA LEU A 8 3.43 3.62 2.15
C LEU A 8 3.14 5.10 1.85
N ALA A 9 2.91 5.91 2.88
CA ALA A 9 2.70 7.35 2.68
C ALA A 9 3.95 8.02 2.06
N LEU A 10 5.14 7.67 2.54
CA LEU A 10 6.40 8.10 1.96
C LEU A 10 6.57 7.66 0.50
N LEU A 11 6.22 6.42 0.19
CA LEU A 11 6.26 5.88 -1.18
C LEU A 11 5.28 6.61 -2.11
N TYR A 12 4.09 6.92 -1.61
CA TYR A 12 3.08 7.68 -2.34
C TYR A 12 3.58 9.08 -2.72
N PHE A 13 4.19 9.81 -1.78
CA PHE A 13 4.77 11.13 -2.10
C PHE A 13 5.95 11.03 -3.08
N LYS A 14 6.77 9.97 -2.99
CA LYS A 14 7.85 9.72 -3.95
C LYS A 14 7.31 9.47 -5.37
N THR A 15 6.23 8.71 -5.49
CA THR A 15 5.68 8.26 -6.79
C THR A 15 4.80 9.33 -7.45
N SER A 16 4.01 10.05 -6.66
CA SER A 16 3.10 11.09 -7.14
C SER A 16 3.79 12.44 -7.36
N GLY A 17 4.98 12.64 -6.80
CA GLY A 17 5.74 13.89 -6.95
C GLY A 17 4.95 15.08 -6.40
N ASN A 18 4.71 16.09 -7.25
CA ASN A 18 3.97 17.30 -6.89
C ASN A 18 2.45 17.19 -7.14
N GLU A 19 1.97 16.08 -7.71
CA GLU A 19 0.56 15.90 -8.11
C GLU A 19 -0.22 15.04 -7.08
N TYR A 20 0.24 15.01 -5.83
CA TYR A 20 -0.38 14.19 -4.80
C TYR A 20 -1.75 14.73 -4.35
N ASP A 21 -2.70 13.83 -4.08
CA ASP A 21 -3.95 14.12 -3.38
C ASP A 21 -3.98 13.43 -2.00
N LEU A 22 -4.31 14.18 -0.95
CA LEU A 22 -4.45 13.65 0.41
C LEU A 22 -5.70 12.77 0.54
N LEU A 23 -6.77 13.06 -0.21
CA LEU A 23 -7.98 12.27 -0.20
C LEU A 23 -7.74 10.89 -0.83
N GLU A 24 -7.00 10.84 -1.93
CA GLU A 24 -6.52 9.59 -2.52
C GLU A 24 -5.64 8.80 -1.52
N LEU A 25 -4.69 9.46 -0.87
CA LEU A 25 -3.83 8.82 0.14
C LEU A 25 -4.64 8.23 1.31
N MET A 26 -5.68 8.94 1.77
CA MET A 26 -6.59 8.44 2.80
C MET A 26 -7.34 7.19 2.35
N GLN A 27 -7.84 7.18 1.11
CA GLN A 27 -8.54 6.03 0.54
C GLN A 27 -7.61 4.82 0.39
N LEU A 28 -6.39 5.05 -0.11
CA LEU A 28 -5.39 4.01 -0.33
C LEU A 28 -4.94 3.36 0.99
N LEU A 29 -4.82 4.15 2.05
CA LEU A 29 -4.43 3.65 3.38
C LEU A 29 -5.61 3.20 4.25
N GLY A 30 -6.85 3.46 3.83
CA GLY A 30 -8.06 3.20 4.63
C GLY A 30 -8.09 4.01 5.93
N LEU A 31 -7.59 5.25 5.91
CA LEU A 31 -7.43 6.09 7.10
C LEU A 31 -8.44 7.24 7.15
N ARG A 32 -8.77 7.66 8.37
CA ARG A 32 -9.48 8.92 8.61
C ARG A 32 -8.48 10.09 8.64
N GLN A 33 -8.98 11.31 8.39
CA GLN A 33 -8.16 12.53 8.33
C GLN A 33 -7.24 12.68 9.55
N ASN A 34 -7.79 12.53 10.77
CA ASN A 34 -7.03 12.64 12.01
C ASN A 34 -5.90 11.62 12.14
N GLN A 35 -6.05 10.42 11.55
CA GLN A 35 -5.01 9.40 11.54
C GLN A 35 -3.93 9.72 10.50
N LEU A 36 -4.33 10.25 9.34
CA LEU A 36 -3.38 10.75 8.35
C LEU A 36 -2.56 11.92 8.90
N ASP A 37 -3.20 12.88 9.56
CA ASP A 37 -2.53 14.04 10.16
C ASP A 37 -1.47 13.61 11.19
N LEU A 38 -1.75 12.58 12.00
CA LEU A 38 -0.78 12.01 12.92
C LEU A 38 0.42 11.41 12.19
N ILE A 39 0.19 10.66 11.12
CA ILE A 39 1.27 10.08 10.29
C ILE A 39 2.11 11.19 9.67
N LEU A 40 1.49 12.21 9.08
CA LEU A 40 2.20 13.35 8.49
C LEU A 40 3.01 14.11 9.53
N SER A 41 2.46 14.33 10.73
CA SER A 41 3.18 14.95 11.84
C SER A 41 4.40 14.14 12.26
N GLU A 42 4.28 12.81 12.32
CA GLU A 42 5.40 11.93 12.65
C GLU A 42 6.46 11.92 11.54
N LEU A 43 6.06 11.82 10.27
CA LEU A 43 6.98 11.89 9.12
C LEU A 43 7.75 13.22 9.07
N LYS A 44 7.08 14.32 9.40
CA LYS A 44 7.70 15.65 9.50
C LYS A 44 8.68 15.70 10.66
N LYS A 45 8.29 15.21 11.84
CA LYS A 45 9.16 15.15 13.03
C LYS A 45 10.43 14.32 12.77
N ASP A 46 10.27 13.21 12.06
CA ASP A 46 11.37 12.32 11.70
C ASP A 46 12.25 12.91 10.57
N GLY A 47 11.85 14.03 9.97
CA GLY A 47 12.58 14.75 8.92
C GLY A 47 12.51 14.08 7.56
N PHE A 48 11.52 13.22 7.33
CA PHE A 48 11.33 12.50 6.06
C PHE A 48 10.54 13.30 5.02
N ILE A 49 9.70 14.23 5.48
CA ILE A 49 8.95 15.15 4.64
C ILE A 49 9.13 16.59 5.14
N CYS A 50 9.07 17.54 4.21
CA CYS A 50 8.98 18.97 4.47
C CYS A 50 7.60 19.46 4.07
N ILE A 51 7.06 20.43 4.80
CA ILE A 51 5.80 21.09 4.46
C ILE A 51 6.11 22.57 4.26
N SER A 52 6.00 23.06 3.03
CA SER A 52 6.23 24.45 2.65
C SER A 52 5.09 24.92 1.75
N ASN A 53 4.51 26.09 2.02
CA ASN A 53 3.44 26.67 1.19
C ASN A 53 2.26 25.72 0.91
N TYR A 54 1.85 24.93 1.91
CA TYR A 54 0.82 23.89 1.77
C TYR A 54 1.20 22.69 0.88
N GLU A 55 2.43 22.64 0.39
CA GLU A 55 2.99 21.53 -0.35
C GLU A 55 3.82 20.62 0.55
N ILE A 56 3.68 19.31 0.37
CA ILE A 56 4.41 18.26 1.06
C ILE A 56 5.46 17.73 0.08
N THR A 57 6.72 17.85 0.45
CA THR A 57 7.85 17.37 -0.35
C THR A 57 8.65 16.34 0.42
N ILE A 58 9.06 15.27 -0.25
CA ILE A 58 9.93 14.26 0.36
C ILE A 58 11.36 14.80 0.47
N THR A 59 12.01 14.60 1.62
CA THR A 59 13.40 15.01 1.81
C THR A 59 14.36 13.94 1.30
N GLU A 60 15.62 14.29 1.06
CA GLU A 60 16.68 13.32 0.74
C GLU A 60 16.77 12.21 1.79
N LYS A 61 16.60 12.56 3.08
CA LYS A 61 16.54 11.60 4.18
C LYS A 61 15.37 10.61 4.03
N GLY A 62 14.19 11.09 3.61
CA GLY A 62 13.03 10.24 3.33
C GLY A 62 13.29 9.27 2.17
N ILE A 63 13.95 9.75 1.11
CA ILE A 63 14.32 8.93 -0.05
C ILE A 63 15.32 7.84 0.36
N LEU A 64 16.38 8.20 1.11
CA LEU A 64 17.36 7.24 1.61
C LEU A 64 16.73 6.21 2.55
N HIS A 65 15.78 6.63 3.38
CA HIS A 65 15.03 5.73 4.26
C HIS A 65 14.18 4.72 3.46
N LEU A 66 13.57 5.13 2.35
CA LEU A 66 12.87 4.21 1.45
C LEU A 66 13.83 3.23 0.76
N ALA A 67 15.01 3.70 0.35
CA ALA A 67 16.04 2.85 -0.26
C ALA A 67 16.59 1.80 0.72
N ALA A 68 16.90 2.20 1.95
CA ALA A 68 17.39 1.31 3.00
C ALA A 68 16.40 0.21 3.41
N ASN A 69 15.10 0.47 3.27
CA ASN A 69 14.04 -0.49 3.60
C ASN A 69 13.57 -1.34 2.40
N ASN A 70 14.30 -1.35 1.28
CA ASN A 70 13.92 -2.04 0.04
C ASN A 70 12.53 -1.64 -0.53
N VAL A 71 12.01 -0.47 -0.13
CA VAL A 71 10.74 0.09 -0.66
C VAL A 71 10.99 0.88 -1.96
N SER A 72 12.25 0.98 -2.41
CA SER A 72 12.62 1.71 -3.62
C SER A 72 12.42 0.93 -4.92
N SER A 73 12.33 -0.40 -4.86
CA SER A 73 12.23 -1.27 -6.03
C SER A 73 10.77 -1.59 -6.32
N ASN A 74 10.20 -0.83 -7.27
CA ASN A 74 9.11 -1.34 -8.10
C ASN A 74 9.68 -2.44 -9.00
N ALA A 75 9.87 -3.61 -8.42
CA ALA A 75 10.02 -4.92 -9.03
C ALA A 75 9.98 -5.84 -7.80
N ASP A 76 8.87 -6.46 -7.46
CA ASP A 76 8.43 -7.68 -8.14
C ASP A 76 9.34 -8.02 -9.32
N ASP A 77 10.61 -8.34 -9.04
CA ASP A 77 11.38 -9.26 -9.87
C ASP A 77 10.52 -10.51 -9.88
N GLY A 78 9.70 -10.60 -10.92
CA GLY A 78 8.39 -11.21 -10.83
C GLY A 78 8.41 -12.47 -9.99
N ILE A 79 7.59 -12.49 -8.94
CA ILE A 79 6.97 -13.73 -8.56
C ILE A 79 6.12 -14.11 -9.78
N GLN A 80 6.77 -14.75 -10.76
CA GLN A 80 6.11 -15.51 -11.80
C GLN A 80 5.43 -16.62 -11.04
N TYR A 81 4.22 -16.36 -10.57
CA TYR A 81 3.34 -17.41 -10.12
C TYR A 81 3.24 -18.36 -11.31
N PRO A 82 3.77 -19.58 -11.22
CA PRO A 82 3.63 -20.50 -12.33
C PRO A 82 2.13 -20.69 -12.53
N LEU A 83 1.64 -20.25 -13.69
CA LEU A 83 0.26 -20.46 -14.17
C LEU A 83 -0.16 -21.93 -14.08
N LYS A 84 0.81 -22.83 -13.94
CA LYS A 84 0.65 -24.26 -13.64
C LYS A 84 -0.28 -24.56 -12.46
N ASN A 85 -0.49 -23.62 -11.53
CA ASN A 85 -1.42 -23.81 -10.39
C ASN A 85 -2.84 -23.28 -10.64
N ILE A 86 -3.10 -22.60 -11.76
CA ILE A 86 -4.45 -22.22 -12.16
C ILE A 86 -5.06 -23.39 -12.91
N VAL A 87 -5.84 -24.22 -12.21
CA VAL A 87 -6.57 -25.35 -12.79
C VAL A 87 -7.72 -24.81 -13.63
N SER A 88 -7.50 -24.65 -14.93
CA SER A 88 -8.53 -24.22 -15.91
C SER A 88 -9.60 -25.29 -16.18
N GLU A 89 -9.34 -26.53 -15.79
CA GLU A 89 -10.22 -27.68 -16.05
C GLU A 89 -11.43 -27.73 -15.09
N ASN A 90 -11.35 -27.05 -13.94
CA ASN A 90 -12.39 -27.05 -12.89
C ASN A 90 -12.79 -25.61 -12.52
N LEU A 91 -13.09 -24.78 -13.54
CA LEU A 91 -13.58 -23.42 -13.32
C LEU A 91 -14.94 -23.46 -12.63
N MET A 92 -15.04 -22.82 -11.47
CA MET A 92 -16.29 -22.70 -10.76
C MET A 92 -17.19 -21.67 -11.45
N PRO A 93 -18.48 -21.97 -11.70
CA PRO A 93 -19.41 -21.01 -12.29
C PRO A 93 -19.63 -19.82 -11.35
N LEU A 94 -19.47 -18.59 -11.85
CA LEU A 94 -19.69 -17.35 -11.10
C LEU A 94 -21.16 -17.11 -10.72
N ASN A 95 -22.08 -17.86 -11.35
CA ASN A 95 -23.52 -17.73 -11.16
C ASN A 95 -24.02 -18.54 -9.95
N GLU A 96 -23.16 -19.30 -9.28
CA GLU A 96 -23.53 -20.14 -8.14
C GLU A 96 -22.65 -19.81 -6.92
N PRO A 97 -23.25 -19.73 -5.72
CA PRO A 97 -22.48 -19.53 -4.50
C PRO A 97 -21.61 -20.76 -4.19
N TYR A 98 -20.35 -20.52 -3.79
CA TYR A 98 -19.45 -21.60 -3.38
C TYR A 98 -19.85 -22.17 -2.02
N VAL A 99 -20.16 -23.47 -2.01
CA VAL A 99 -20.40 -24.24 -0.79
C VAL A 99 -19.30 -25.29 -0.65
N PRO A 100 -18.42 -25.20 0.36
CA PRO A 100 -17.40 -26.23 0.58
C PRO A 100 -18.07 -27.57 0.87
N LYS A 101 -17.56 -28.65 0.25
CA LYS A 101 -18.17 -30.01 0.33
C LYS A 101 -18.44 -30.50 1.75
N LYS A 102 -17.64 -30.06 2.72
CA LYS A 102 -17.80 -30.39 4.16
C LYS A 102 -19.09 -29.85 4.77
N PHE A 103 -19.70 -28.81 4.18
CA PHE A 103 -20.97 -28.24 4.62
C PHE A 103 -22.19 -28.91 3.96
N LEU A 104 -21.99 -29.76 2.94
CA LEU A 104 -23.08 -30.48 2.27
C LEU A 104 -23.49 -31.76 3.01
N THR A 105 -22.61 -32.30 3.85
CA THR A 105 -22.90 -33.48 4.67
C THR A 105 -23.36 -33.04 6.05
N LYS A 106 -24.64 -33.29 6.36
CA LYS A 106 -25.16 -33.24 7.72
C LYS A 106 -24.62 -34.45 8.48
N ILE A 107 -23.93 -34.24 9.60
CA ILE A 107 -23.63 -35.29 10.58
C ILE A 107 -24.93 -35.70 11.26
#